data_AF-A0ABC8CH05-F1
#
_entry.id   AF-A0ABC8CH05-F1
#
_cell.length_a   1.000
_cell.length_b   1.000
_cell.length_c   1.000
_cell.angle_alpha   90.00
_cell.angle_beta   90.00
_cell.angle_gamma   90.00
#
_symmetry.space_group_name_H-M   'P 1'
#
loop_
_entity.id
_entity.type
_entity.pdbx_description
1 polymer ?
#
loop_
_entity_poly.entity_id
_entity_poly.type
_entity_poly.pdbx_seq_one_letter_code
_entity_poly.pdbx_strand_id
1 'polypeptide(L)'
;MSTKQTSLAARRARRPLRVRQFLALSLAAVMVPTIGGCSDIGRGQKLVTPELAELANEDIDLARAAAENTNRLIDPAFVGKTTVVQDPWGFESARLFFKQSHTLFVAENSDAAKLRAASIAVSQRAPMVVYDDSVRNDIYRLAEDVGANLIVTVGKVPFADAFYPGEERQHQVVRDPGNTKALGEYTAFGFTSKVIVDPNRMVEEVAALDSNEKIELKAAWEPLPQQISHKKMPAIPGSARRDGQMSPNIVATSQSPIANVVNANAYGGTVLIMPDPDPSATKVGAAMVAGLEEGPVVALGPEFGSAKEFSAKISRGWTE
;
A
#
# COMPACT_ATOMS: atom_id res chain seq x y z
N MET A 1 67.72 -40.66 0.07
CA MET A 1 67.41 -41.66 -0.98
C MET A 1 65.96 -41.40 -1.40
N SER A 2 65.67 -40.97 -2.63
CA SER A 2 65.77 -41.70 -3.91
C SER A 2 64.57 -42.63 -4.12
N THR A 3 63.82 -42.65 -5.24
CA THR A 3 63.81 -41.85 -6.48
C THR A 3 62.58 -42.25 -7.33
N LYS A 4 61.77 -41.29 -7.83
CA LYS A 4 60.92 -41.39 -9.07
C LYS A 4 59.74 -42.43 -9.07
N GLN A 5 58.78 -42.46 -10.01
CA GLN A 5 58.58 -41.71 -11.28
C GLN A 5 57.10 -41.69 -11.78
N THR A 6 56.70 -40.64 -12.53
CA THR A 6 55.83 -40.59 -13.77
C THR A 6 54.60 -41.52 -13.97
N SER A 7 53.54 -41.23 -14.76
CA SER A 7 53.02 -40.08 -15.54
C SER A 7 51.66 -40.52 -16.18
N LEU A 8 50.98 -39.90 -17.16
CA LEU A 8 51.23 -38.75 -18.07
C LEU A 8 49.89 -38.04 -18.41
N ALA A 9 49.84 -37.34 -19.56
CA ALA A 9 48.75 -36.51 -20.05
C ALA A 9 47.86 -37.18 -21.12
N ALA A 10 46.68 -36.60 -21.34
CA ALA A 10 46.09 -36.50 -22.68
C ALA A 10 45.29 -35.19 -22.86
N ARG A 11 45.91 -34.16 -23.45
CA ARG A 11 45.17 -33.02 -24.04
C ARG A 11 44.60 -33.44 -25.39
N ARG A 12 43.36 -33.05 -25.72
CA ARG A 12 42.96 -32.83 -27.12
C ARG A 12 42.01 -31.65 -27.26
N ALA A 13 42.41 -30.71 -28.11
CA ALA A 13 41.59 -29.59 -28.58
C ALA A 13 41.53 -29.63 -30.12
N ARG A 14 40.40 -29.20 -30.70
CA ARG A 14 40.18 -28.70 -32.09
C ARG A 14 38.68 -28.39 -32.18
N ARG A 15 38.27 -27.12 -32.15
CA ARG A 15 38.19 -26.12 -33.24
C ARG A 15 36.92 -26.26 -34.12
N PRO A 16 36.16 -25.18 -34.36
CA PRO A 16 34.90 -25.19 -35.11
C PRO A 16 35.13 -25.03 -36.63
N LEU A 17 34.10 -25.33 -37.42
CA LEU A 17 34.07 -25.10 -38.87
C LEU A 17 32.74 -24.46 -39.30
N ARG A 18 32.84 -23.37 -40.06
CA ARG A 18 31.73 -22.65 -40.71
C ARG A 18 31.27 -23.39 -41.96
N VAL A 19 29.98 -23.30 -42.31
CA VAL A 19 29.51 -23.20 -43.71
C VAL A 19 28.38 -22.15 -43.79
N ARG A 20 28.20 -21.51 -44.94
CA ARG A 20 27.29 -20.38 -45.22
C ARG A 20 26.02 -20.82 -45.99
N GLN A 21 24.94 -20.05 -45.78
CA GLN A 21 23.91 -19.58 -46.74
C GLN A 21 23.29 -20.55 -47.77
N PHE A 22 21.95 -20.54 -47.85
CA PHE A 22 21.22 -20.37 -49.13
C PHE A 22 19.85 -19.68 -48.91
N LEU A 23 19.38 -18.96 -49.94
CA LEU A 23 18.10 -18.24 -50.00
C LEU A 23 16.93 -19.17 -50.39
N ALA A 24 15.71 -18.79 -49.99
CA ALA A 24 14.54 -18.83 -50.89
C ALA A 24 13.44 -17.85 -50.41
N LEU A 25 12.90 -17.04 -51.32
CA LEU A 25 11.69 -16.24 -51.11
C LEU A 25 10.44 -17.11 -51.35
N SER A 26 9.35 -16.81 -50.65
CA SER A 26 8.00 -17.01 -51.18
C SER A 26 7.11 -15.82 -50.82
N LEU A 27 6.81 -15.01 -51.84
CA LEU A 27 5.89 -13.87 -51.76
C LEU A 27 4.45 -14.42 -51.83
N ALA A 28 3.60 -14.08 -50.86
CA ALA A 28 2.16 -14.31 -50.94
C ALA A 28 1.44 -12.99 -50.65
N ALA A 29 1.14 -12.23 -51.70
CA ALA A 29 0.41 -10.99 -51.59
C ALA A 29 -1.10 -11.28 -51.47
N VAL A 30 -1.71 -10.89 -50.35
CA VAL A 30 -3.17 -10.82 -50.19
C VAL A 30 -3.54 -9.39 -49.86
N MET A 31 -4.05 -8.65 -50.86
CA MET A 31 -4.72 -7.37 -50.65
C MET A 31 -6.20 -7.60 -50.34
N VAL A 32 -6.64 -7.31 -49.12
CA VAL A 32 -8.01 -6.83 -48.82
C VAL A 32 -7.96 -5.97 -47.53
N PRO A 33 -8.97 -5.14 -47.24
CA PRO A 33 -8.98 -3.71 -47.53
C PRO A 33 -8.60 -2.84 -46.32
N THR A 34 -8.26 -1.57 -46.57
CA THR A 34 -8.17 -0.54 -45.53
C THR A 34 -9.56 -0.19 -45.00
N ILE A 35 -10.00 -0.86 -43.93
CA ILE A 35 -11.10 -0.37 -43.09
C ILE A 35 -10.54 0.77 -42.25
N GLY A 36 -11.22 1.92 -42.26
CA GLY A 36 -10.80 3.08 -41.47
C GLY A 36 -10.82 2.75 -39.98
N GLY A 37 -9.66 2.80 -39.35
CA GLY A 37 -9.53 2.61 -37.91
C GLY A 37 -10.11 3.82 -37.17
N CYS A 38 -11.39 3.75 -36.81
CA CYS A 38 -11.85 4.45 -35.61
C CYS A 38 -10.99 3.98 -34.43
N SER A 39 -10.58 4.92 -33.59
CA SER A 39 -9.64 4.71 -32.49
C SER A 39 -10.17 3.72 -31.44
N ASP A 40 -9.84 2.44 -31.58
CA ASP A 40 -10.18 1.38 -30.62
C ASP A 40 -9.14 1.27 -29.49
N ILE A 41 -8.57 2.42 -29.10
CA ILE A 41 -7.60 2.56 -28.01
C ILE A 41 -8.39 2.85 -26.73
N GLY A 42 -8.40 1.91 -25.79
CA GLY A 42 -8.78 2.17 -24.39
C GLY A 42 -9.95 1.35 -23.82
N ARG A 43 -10.78 0.67 -24.63
CA ARG A 43 -11.99 -0.04 -24.13
C ARG A 43 -11.74 -1.27 -23.22
N GLY A 44 -10.48 -1.66 -22.98
CA GLY A 44 -10.13 -2.84 -22.16
C GLY A 44 -9.27 -2.58 -20.91
N GLN A 45 -8.69 -1.39 -20.74
CA GLN A 45 -7.84 -1.05 -19.57
C GLN A 45 -8.65 -0.21 -18.60
N LYS A 46 -8.76 -0.61 -17.32
CA LYS A 46 -9.49 0.11 -16.28
C LYS A 46 -9.05 1.58 -16.20
N LEU A 47 -10.00 2.51 -16.21
CA LEU A 47 -9.78 3.96 -16.09
C LEU A 47 -9.60 4.39 -14.63
N VAL A 48 -10.38 3.83 -13.70
CA VAL A 48 -10.30 4.23 -12.28
C VAL A 48 -9.21 3.43 -11.55
N THR A 49 -7.98 3.90 -11.69
CA THR A 49 -6.76 3.38 -11.06
C THR A 49 -5.92 4.53 -10.49
N PRO A 50 -4.84 4.29 -9.71
CA PRO A 50 -3.99 5.37 -9.20
C PRO A 50 -3.40 6.27 -10.30
N GLU A 51 -3.14 5.71 -11.49
CA GLU A 51 -2.62 6.44 -12.65
C GLU A 51 -3.60 7.46 -13.25
N LEU A 52 -4.89 7.44 -12.85
CA LEU A 52 -5.90 8.43 -13.22
C LEU A 52 -5.48 9.87 -12.87
N ALA A 53 -4.65 10.05 -11.83
CA ALA A 53 -4.11 11.35 -11.43
C ALA A 53 -3.16 11.99 -12.47
N GLU A 54 -2.58 11.18 -13.36
CA GLU A 54 -1.62 11.61 -14.38
C GLU A 54 -2.25 11.83 -15.77
N LEU A 55 -3.56 11.55 -15.93
CA LEU A 55 -4.26 11.67 -17.21
C LEU A 55 -4.68 13.11 -17.51
N ALA A 56 -4.61 13.50 -18.79
CA ALA A 56 -5.12 14.78 -19.24
C ALA A 56 -6.67 14.81 -19.18
N ASN A 57 -7.26 15.98 -18.93
CA ASN A 57 -8.71 16.12 -18.85
C ASN A 57 -9.46 15.60 -20.09
N GLU A 58 -8.84 15.66 -21.28
CA GLU A 58 -9.42 15.17 -22.54
C GLU A 58 -9.55 13.63 -22.60
N ASP A 59 -8.68 12.89 -21.90
CA ASP A 59 -8.69 11.42 -21.83
C ASP A 59 -9.66 10.85 -20.77
N ILE A 60 -10.22 11.71 -19.91
CA ILE A 60 -11.08 11.29 -18.79
C ILE A 60 -12.55 11.25 -19.23
N ASP A 61 -13.11 10.04 -19.36
CA ASP A 61 -14.53 9.79 -19.57
C ASP A 61 -15.24 9.57 -18.22
N LEU A 62 -16.06 10.54 -17.79
CA LEU A 62 -16.81 10.49 -16.53
C LEU A 62 -17.95 9.46 -16.53
N ALA A 63 -18.58 9.20 -17.69
CA ALA A 63 -19.66 8.21 -17.77
C ALA A 63 -19.09 6.80 -17.66
N ARG A 64 -17.92 6.58 -18.28
CA ARG A 64 -17.13 5.36 -18.09
C ARG A 64 -16.64 5.20 -16.66
N ALA A 65 -16.09 6.26 -16.05
CA ALA A 65 -15.65 6.22 -14.67
C ALA A 65 -16.80 5.84 -13.70
N ALA A 66 -17.99 6.43 -13.91
CA ALA A 66 -19.19 6.05 -13.16
C ALA A 66 -19.56 4.57 -13.34
N ALA A 67 -19.48 4.05 -14.56
CA ALA A 67 -19.74 2.63 -14.83
C ALA A 67 -18.69 1.72 -14.16
N GLU A 68 -17.41 2.09 -14.14
CA GLU A 68 -16.35 1.31 -13.47
C GLU A 68 -16.41 1.38 -11.95
N ASN A 69 -16.89 2.49 -11.38
CA ASN A 69 -17.09 2.67 -9.94
C ASN A 69 -18.28 1.86 -9.43
N THR A 70 -19.40 1.89 -10.14
CA THR A 70 -20.67 1.28 -9.72
C THR A 70 -20.76 -0.22 -10.03
N ASN A 71 -20.19 -0.70 -11.14
CA ASN A 71 -20.24 -2.12 -11.52
C ASN A 71 -19.12 -2.94 -10.85
N ARG A 72 -19.07 -2.93 -9.51
CA ARG A 72 -18.09 -3.66 -8.71
C ARG A 72 -18.78 -4.59 -7.71
N LEU A 73 -18.16 -5.73 -7.41
CA LEU A 73 -18.47 -6.51 -6.21
C LEU A 73 -17.83 -5.81 -5.01
N ILE A 74 -18.62 -5.54 -3.98
CA ILE A 74 -18.22 -4.74 -2.81
C ILE A 74 -18.62 -5.48 -1.53
N ASP A 75 -17.76 -5.43 -0.52
CA ASP A 75 -18.02 -6.00 0.80
C ASP A 75 -19.32 -5.38 1.37
N PRO A 76 -20.32 -6.21 1.79
CA PRO A 76 -21.59 -5.75 2.35
C PRO A 76 -21.48 -4.75 3.50
N ALA A 77 -20.33 -4.69 4.20
CA ALA A 77 -20.07 -3.68 5.20
C ALA A 77 -20.10 -2.24 4.66
N PHE A 78 -19.81 -2.02 3.37
CA PHE A 78 -19.67 -0.70 2.73
C PHE A 78 -20.78 -0.36 1.73
N VAL A 79 -21.59 -1.33 1.28
CA VAL A 79 -22.67 -1.12 0.30
C VAL A 79 -23.64 -0.02 0.77
N GLY A 80 -23.93 0.95 -0.10
CA GLY A 80 -24.84 2.07 0.19
C GLY A 80 -24.32 3.04 1.25
N LYS A 81 -23.00 3.19 1.40
CA LYS A 81 -22.38 4.06 2.42
C LYS A 81 -21.29 4.96 1.86
N THR A 82 -21.43 6.23 2.16
CA THR A 82 -20.34 7.21 2.17
C THR A 82 -19.76 7.30 3.57
N THR A 83 -18.46 7.06 3.71
CA THR A 83 -17.72 7.21 4.96
C THR A 83 -16.65 8.28 4.79
N VAL A 84 -16.50 9.18 5.76
CA VAL A 84 -15.29 10.02 5.89
C VAL A 84 -14.66 9.71 7.25
N VAL A 85 -13.37 9.36 7.24
CA VAL A 85 -12.59 9.09 8.44
C VAL A 85 -12.02 10.41 8.94
N GLN A 86 -12.39 10.80 10.16
CA GLN A 86 -12.03 12.10 10.75
C GLN A 86 -10.81 12.00 11.66
N ASP A 87 -10.59 10.82 12.23
CA ASP A 87 -9.51 10.55 13.17
C ASP A 87 -8.09 10.71 12.55
N PRO A 88 -7.22 11.55 13.14
CA PRO A 88 -5.85 11.74 12.67
C PRO A 88 -4.89 10.60 13.07
N TRP A 89 -5.27 9.71 13.99
CA TRP A 89 -4.36 8.73 14.59
C TRP A 89 -4.53 7.30 14.06
N GLY A 90 -5.64 6.97 13.41
CA GLY A 90 -5.85 5.70 12.68
C GLY A 90 -6.72 4.65 13.39
N PHE A 91 -7.30 4.96 14.55
CA PHE A 91 -8.25 4.12 15.27
C PHE A 91 -9.55 3.89 14.50
N GLU A 92 -10.13 4.94 13.90
CA GLU A 92 -11.38 4.81 13.13
C GLU A 92 -11.17 3.93 11.89
N SER A 93 -10.11 4.20 11.12
CA SER A 93 -9.75 3.39 9.95
C SER A 93 -9.37 1.96 10.30
N ALA A 94 -8.66 1.74 11.42
CA ALA A 94 -8.36 0.40 11.92
C ALA A 94 -9.64 -0.38 12.22
N ARG A 95 -10.60 0.19 12.96
CA ARG A 95 -11.90 -0.45 13.25
C ARG A 95 -12.77 -0.63 11.99
N LEU A 96 -12.69 0.30 11.05
CA LEU A 96 -13.44 0.25 9.79
C LEU A 96 -13.02 -0.98 8.98
N PHE A 97 -11.72 -1.12 8.72
CA PHE A 97 -11.17 -2.15 7.82
C PHE A 97 -10.83 -3.48 8.51
N PHE A 98 -10.52 -3.51 9.82
CA PHE A 98 -10.08 -4.72 10.51
C PHE A 98 -11.08 -5.16 11.59
N LYS A 99 -11.87 -6.19 11.30
CA LYS A 99 -12.72 -6.88 12.31
C LYS A 99 -11.95 -7.88 13.17
N GLN A 100 -10.77 -8.31 12.71
CA GLN A 100 -9.86 -9.15 13.46
C GLN A 100 -8.44 -8.97 12.92
N SER A 101 -7.43 -8.80 13.77
CA SER A 101 -6.00 -8.84 13.44
C SER A 101 -5.24 -9.41 14.61
N HIS A 102 -4.24 -10.27 14.37
CA HIS A 102 -3.37 -10.75 15.45
C HIS A 102 -2.41 -9.66 15.96
N THR A 103 -2.06 -8.72 15.08
CA THR A 103 -1.04 -7.68 15.31
C THR A 103 -1.66 -6.30 15.20
N LEU A 104 -1.25 -5.37 16.07
CA LEU A 104 -1.48 -3.93 15.95
C LEU A 104 -0.12 -3.21 15.93
N PHE A 105 0.12 -2.39 14.91
CA PHE A 105 1.30 -1.52 14.84
C PHE A 105 1.01 -0.18 15.51
N VAL A 106 1.99 0.35 16.24
CA VAL A 106 1.92 1.65 16.91
C VAL A 106 3.20 2.42 16.60
N ALA A 107 3.12 3.45 15.76
CA ALA A 107 4.25 4.30 15.44
C ALA A 107 4.37 5.48 16.41
N GLU A 108 5.59 5.89 16.76
CA GLU A 108 5.87 7.24 17.24
C GLU A 108 5.36 8.28 16.23
N ASN A 109 4.99 9.49 16.70
CA ASN A 109 4.57 10.59 15.84
C ASN A 109 5.73 11.30 15.11
N SER A 110 6.70 10.52 14.62
CA SER A 110 7.79 10.95 13.73
C SER A 110 7.59 10.35 12.34
N ASP A 111 8.06 11.03 11.30
CA ASP A 111 7.82 10.62 9.91
C ASP A 111 8.58 9.34 9.56
N ALA A 112 9.81 9.22 10.07
CA ALA A 112 10.61 8.01 9.97
C ALA A 112 9.92 6.80 10.62
N ALA A 113 9.28 6.97 11.79
CA ALA A 113 8.56 5.89 12.46
C ALA A 113 7.25 5.54 11.73
N LYS A 114 6.49 6.54 11.26
CA LYS A 114 5.28 6.34 10.45
C LYS A 114 5.58 5.56 9.18
N LEU A 115 6.60 5.94 8.41
CA LEU A 115 6.99 5.27 7.16
C LEU A 115 7.49 3.83 7.39
N ARG A 116 8.30 3.63 8.43
CA ARG A 116 8.76 2.29 8.83
C ARG A 116 7.58 1.41 9.23
N ALA A 117 6.66 1.92 10.05
CA ALA A 117 5.47 1.19 10.46
C ALA A 117 4.54 0.89 9.28
N ALA A 118 4.35 1.83 8.36
CA ALA A 118 3.59 1.65 7.12
C ALA A 118 4.08 0.47 6.29
N SER A 119 5.39 0.41 6.01
CA SER A 119 6.03 -0.69 5.28
C SER A 119 5.81 -2.06 5.93
N ILE A 120 5.84 -2.14 7.27
CA ILE A 120 5.60 -3.40 7.98
C ILE A 120 4.10 -3.73 7.96
N ALA A 121 3.24 -2.78 8.31
CA ALA A 121 1.79 -2.94 8.40
C ALA A 121 1.16 -3.39 7.07
N VAL A 122 1.52 -2.76 5.95
CA VAL A 122 1.07 -3.15 4.61
C VAL A 122 1.61 -4.52 4.21
N SER A 123 2.90 -4.81 4.48
CA SER A 123 3.49 -6.13 4.21
C SER A 123 2.86 -7.27 5.02
N GLN A 124 2.43 -7.01 6.26
CA GLN A 124 1.83 -8.01 7.17
C GLN A 124 0.29 -8.02 7.14
N ARG A 125 -0.34 -7.06 6.46
CA ARG A 125 -1.80 -6.88 6.37
C ARG A 125 -2.49 -6.77 7.73
N ALA A 126 -1.96 -5.87 8.54
CA ALA A 126 -2.39 -5.59 9.90
C ALA A 126 -2.53 -4.06 10.12
N PRO A 127 -3.42 -3.62 11.03
CA PRO A 127 -3.66 -2.21 11.30
C PRO A 127 -2.45 -1.53 11.95
N MET A 128 -2.38 -0.22 11.74
CA MET A 128 -1.45 0.72 12.34
C MET A 128 -2.21 1.90 12.95
N VAL A 129 -1.72 2.39 14.08
CA VAL A 129 -2.04 3.71 14.63
C VAL A 129 -0.78 4.52 14.88
N VAL A 130 -0.92 5.83 14.96
CA VAL A 130 0.11 6.75 15.45
C VAL A 130 -0.13 7.02 16.93
N TYR A 131 0.94 6.99 17.71
CA TYR A 131 0.94 7.29 19.12
C TYR A 131 0.87 8.79 19.38
N ASP A 132 -0.09 9.18 20.22
CA ASP A 132 -0.10 10.45 20.93
C ASP A 132 -0.49 10.20 22.40
N ASP A 133 0.01 11.04 23.32
CA ASP A 133 -0.26 10.89 24.75
C ASP A 133 -1.77 11.00 25.08
N SER A 134 -2.54 11.77 24.28
CA SER A 134 -3.98 11.93 24.46
C SER A 134 -4.80 10.66 24.18
N VAL A 135 -4.32 9.79 23.29
CA VAL A 135 -4.99 8.54 22.87
C VAL A 135 -4.34 7.28 23.44
N ARG A 136 -3.35 7.41 24.34
CA ARG A 136 -2.61 6.29 24.93
C ARG A 136 -3.50 5.16 25.47
N ASN A 137 -4.61 5.50 26.12
CA ASN A 137 -5.52 4.53 26.73
C ASN A 137 -6.38 3.79 25.69
N ASP A 138 -6.61 4.40 24.52
CA ASP A 138 -7.43 3.82 23.45
C ASP A 138 -6.68 2.77 22.62
N ILE A 139 -5.35 2.74 22.69
CA ILE A 139 -4.51 1.74 22.00
C ILE A 139 -4.82 0.32 22.48
N TYR A 140 -5.03 0.13 23.79
CA TYR A 140 -5.41 -1.17 24.33
C TYR A 140 -6.85 -1.53 23.97
N ARG A 141 -7.78 -0.58 24.03
CA ARG A 141 -9.17 -0.79 23.59
C ARG A 141 -9.23 -1.19 22.12
N LEU A 142 -8.44 -0.54 21.25
CA LEU A 142 -8.33 -0.91 19.85
C LEU A 142 -7.73 -2.31 19.69
N ALA A 143 -6.69 -2.65 20.46
CA ALA A 143 -6.13 -4.00 20.45
C ALA A 143 -7.15 -5.06 20.86
N GLU A 144 -8.03 -4.78 21.83
CA GLU A 144 -9.17 -5.63 22.18
C GLU A 144 -10.22 -5.68 21.05
N ASP A 145 -10.65 -4.52 20.54
CA ASP A 145 -11.66 -4.38 19.46
C ASP A 145 -11.30 -5.18 18.20
N VAL A 146 -10.00 -5.23 17.84
CA VAL A 146 -9.51 -6.00 16.68
C VAL A 146 -8.94 -7.36 17.07
N GLY A 147 -8.92 -7.75 18.35
CA GLY A 147 -8.37 -9.03 18.82
C GLY A 147 -6.85 -9.19 18.64
N ALA A 148 -6.09 -8.10 18.68
CA ALA A 148 -4.63 -8.08 18.56
C ALA A 148 -3.95 -8.45 19.88
N ASN A 149 -3.39 -9.67 19.91
CA ASN A 149 -2.59 -10.16 21.04
C ASN A 149 -1.14 -9.65 20.99
N LEU A 150 -0.68 -9.17 19.83
CA LEU A 150 0.67 -8.63 19.62
C LEU A 150 0.59 -7.12 19.26
N ILE A 151 1.22 -6.28 20.07
CA ILE A 151 1.41 -4.85 19.81
C ILE A 151 2.87 -4.64 19.40
N VAL A 152 3.12 -4.14 18.19
CA VAL A 152 4.48 -3.81 17.71
C VAL A 152 4.64 -2.30 17.64
N THR A 153 5.55 -1.79 18.46
CA THR A 153 5.88 -0.36 18.54
C THR A 153 7.07 -0.03 17.63
N VAL A 154 6.99 1.11 16.95
CA VAL A 154 8.02 1.61 16.01
C VAL A 154 8.44 3.01 16.44
N GLY A 155 9.74 3.25 16.60
CA GLY A 155 10.25 4.48 17.21
C GLY A 155 10.08 4.49 18.74
N LYS A 156 10.14 5.67 19.36
CA LYS A 156 10.00 5.85 20.80
C LYS A 156 8.54 6.01 21.20
N VAL A 157 7.91 4.91 21.61
CA VAL A 157 6.54 4.88 22.13
C VAL A 157 6.60 4.74 23.67
N PRO A 158 6.33 5.80 24.46
CA PRO A 158 6.61 5.84 25.90
C PRO A 158 5.95 4.74 26.73
N PHE A 159 4.73 4.31 26.40
CA PHE A 159 4.07 3.26 27.18
C PHE A 159 4.81 1.91 27.10
N ALA A 160 5.58 1.65 26.03
CA ALA A 160 6.36 0.44 25.88
C ALA A 160 7.52 0.34 26.89
N ASP A 161 7.94 1.46 27.50
CA ASP A 161 8.96 1.50 28.56
C ASP A 161 8.47 0.86 29.87
N ALA A 162 7.16 0.69 30.06
CA ALA A 162 6.56 0.02 31.21
C ALA A 162 6.39 -1.52 31.05
N PHE A 163 6.99 -2.12 30.02
CA PHE A 163 6.80 -3.54 29.66
C PHE A 163 8.14 -4.29 29.58
N TYR A 164 8.41 -5.14 30.56
CA TYR A 164 9.53 -6.08 30.54
C TYR A 164 9.08 -7.42 29.93
N PRO A 165 9.90 -8.04 29.07
CA PRO A 165 9.55 -9.36 28.53
C PRO A 165 9.61 -10.44 29.61
N GLY A 166 8.49 -11.13 29.85
CA GLY A 166 8.40 -12.25 30.80
C GLY A 166 7.25 -12.17 31.80
N GLU A 167 6.54 -11.04 31.86
CA GLU A 167 5.29 -10.95 32.61
C GLU A 167 4.10 -11.48 31.80
N GLU A 168 3.23 -12.27 32.43
CA GLU A 168 1.92 -12.62 31.85
C GLU A 168 1.05 -11.36 31.79
N ARG A 169 0.80 -10.88 30.57
CA ARG A 169 -0.11 -9.76 30.29
C ARG A 169 -0.99 -10.13 29.08
N GLN A 170 -2.17 -9.54 29.02
CA GLN A 170 -3.19 -9.77 27.97
C GLN A 170 -2.67 -9.51 26.54
N HIS A 171 -1.73 -8.57 26.38
CA HIS A 171 -1.08 -8.26 25.10
C HIS A 171 0.44 -8.33 25.23
N GLN A 172 1.09 -8.97 24.27
CA GLN A 172 2.54 -8.97 24.11
C GLN A 172 2.97 -7.65 23.44
N VAL A 173 3.87 -6.89 24.06
CA VAL A 173 4.46 -5.68 23.45
C VAL A 173 5.86 -5.97 22.93
N VAL A 174 6.12 -5.62 21.67
CA VAL A 174 7.40 -5.77 20.98
C VAL A 174 7.83 -4.41 20.43
N ARG A 175 9.14 -4.17 20.35
CA ARG A 175 9.73 -2.97 19.74
C ARG A 175 10.44 -3.34 18.46
N ASP A 176 10.19 -2.59 17.40
CA ASP A 176 11.05 -2.58 16.23
C ASP A 176 12.40 -1.90 16.58
N PRO A 177 13.55 -2.57 16.38
CA PRO A 177 14.87 -2.00 16.59
C PRO A 177 15.30 -1.02 15.48
N GLY A 178 14.45 -0.75 14.49
CA GLY A 178 14.61 0.34 13.52
C GLY A 178 15.69 0.11 12.45
N ASN A 179 16.17 -1.12 12.27
CA ASN A 179 17.16 -1.47 11.24
C ASN A 179 16.63 -2.51 10.24
N THR A 180 17.09 -2.41 8.99
CA THR A 180 16.63 -3.26 7.86
C THR A 180 17.03 -4.74 8.03
N LYS A 181 18.12 -5.05 8.72
CA LYS A 181 18.51 -6.45 8.95
C LYS A 181 17.51 -7.15 9.88
N ALA A 182 17.22 -6.53 11.03
CA ALA A 182 16.25 -7.04 11.98
C ALA A 182 14.86 -7.14 11.34
N LEU A 183 14.46 -6.17 10.49
CA LEU A 183 13.20 -6.22 9.73
C LEU A 183 12.99 -7.60 9.09
N GLY A 184 13.95 -8.04 8.26
CA GLY A 184 13.85 -9.33 7.60
C GLY A 184 13.95 -10.55 8.54
N GLU A 185 14.60 -10.41 9.70
CA GLU A 185 14.67 -11.47 10.71
C GLU A 185 13.31 -11.72 11.41
N TYR A 186 12.49 -10.69 11.65
CA TYR A 186 11.19 -10.84 12.32
C TYR A 186 9.97 -10.85 11.39
N THR A 187 10.09 -10.33 10.17
CA THR A 187 9.02 -10.45 9.15
C THR A 187 9.18 -11.66 8.22
N ALA A 188 10.33 -12.34 8.26
CA ALA A 188 10.73 -13.38 7.31
C ALA A 188 10.74 -12.94 5.83
N PHE A 189 10.98 -11.65 5.55
CA PHE A 189 11.00 -11.08 4.20
C PHE A 189 12.25 -10.23 3.96
N GLY A 190 12.87 -10.36 2.78
CA GLY A 190 13.90 -9.42 2.34
C GLY A 190 13.24 -8.12 1.86
N PHE A 191 13.55 -6.99 2.49
CA PHE A 191 12.99 -5.69 2.11
C PHE A 191 13.94 -4.91 1.21
N THR A 192 13.38 -4.23 0.20
CA THR A 192 14.10 -3.26 -0.64
C THR A 192 13.82 -1.86 -0.12
N SER A 193 14.86 -1.10 0.25
CA SER A 193 14.66 0.28 0.73
C SER A 193 14.34 1.25 -0.40
N LYS A 194 13.27 2.03 -0.25
CA LYS A 194 12.96 3.21 -1.07
C LYS A 194 13.09 4.46 -0.21
N VAL A 195 13.91 5.41 -0.64
CA VAL A 195 14.11 6.68 0.07
C VAL A 195 13.18 7.73 -0.51
N ILE A 196 12.34 8.31 0.34
CA ILE A 196 11.50 9.46 0.03
C ILE A 196 12.32 10.72 0.30
N VAL A 197 12.41 11.62 -0.68
CA VAL A 197 13.20 12.87 -0.59
C VAL A 197 12.36 14.10 -0.26
N ASP A 198 11.05 14.04 -0.53
CA ASP A 198 10.09 15.13 -0.30
C ASP A 198 9.02 14.67 0.70
N PRO A 199 8.89 15.31 1.88
CA PRO A 199 7.85 14.99 2.87
C PRO A 199 6.43 15.03 2.32
N ASN A 200 6.15 15.91 1.35
CA ASN A 200 4.80 16.08 0.81
C ASN A 200 4.31 14.82 0.06
N ARG A 201 5.23 13.95 -0.37
CA ARG A 201 4.93 12.70 -1.09
C ARG A 201 4.75 11.49 -0.19
N MET A 202 4.86 11.61 1.14
CA MET A 202 4.73 10.48 2.07
C MET A 202 3.43 9.70 1.90
N VAL A 203 2.30 10.39 1.71
CA VAL A 203 0.98 9.75 1.58
C VAL A 203 0.84 9.02 0.25
N GLU A 204 1.29 9.61 -0.86
CA GLU A 204 1.35 8.96 -2.18
C GLU A 204 2.21 7.70 -2.13
N GLU A 205 3.39 7.80 -1.52
CA GLU A 205 4.36 6.69 -1.40
C GLU A 205 3.84 5.54 -0.54
N VAL A 206 3.03 5.82 0.49
CA VAL A 206 2.33 4.80 1.29
C VAL A 206 1.13 4.21 0.54
N ALA A 207 0.38 5.01 -0.21
CA ALA A 207 -0.72 4.52 -1.04
C ALA A 207 -0.22 3.58 -2.17
N ALA A 208 0.97 3.85 -2.71
CA ALA A 208 1.62 3.07 -3.76
C ALA A 208 2.35 1.79 -3.26
N LEU A 209 2.42 1.51 -1.95
CA LEU A 209 3.07 0.31 -1.44
C LEU A 209 2.34 -0.97 -1.87
N ASP A 210 2.98 -1.83 -2.69
CA ASP A 210 2.53 -3.22 -2.80
C ASP A 210 3.07 -4.06 -1.63
N SER A 211 2.11 -4.57 -0.86
CA SER A 211 2.21 -5.70 0.05
C SER A 211 3.08 -6.89 -0.41
N ASN A 212 3.22 -7.16 -1.71
CA ASN A 212 4.02 -8.26 -2.26
C ASN A 212 5.50 -7.89 -2.50
N GLU A 213 5.80 -6.64 -2.87
CA GLU A 213 7.16 -6.19 -3.25
C GLU A 213 8.11 -5.97 -2.07
N LYS A 214 7.56 -5.89 -0.85
CA LYS A 214 8.33 -5.73 0.40
C LYS A 214 9.23 -4.50 0.37
N ILE A 215 8.64 -3.34 0.11
CA ILE A 215 9.33 -2.05 0.10
C ILE A 215 9.41 -1.46 1.52
N GLU A 216 10.61 -1.05 1.92
CA GLU A 216 10.88 -0.30 3.16
C GLU A 216 11.02 1.19 2.83
N LEU A 217 10.02 2.00 3.19
CA LEU A 217 10.07 3.45 3.04
C LEU A 217 10.99 4.07 4.09
N LYS A 218 11.82 5.03 3.67
CA LYS A 218 12.72 5.79 4.54
C LYS A 218 12.63 7.28 4.22
N ALA A 219 12.45 8.11 5.23
CA ALA A 219 12.62 9.56 5.10
C ALA A 219 14.09 9.91 4.84
N ALA A 220 14.37 10.79 3.88
CA ALA A 220 15.70 11.36 3.68
C ALA A 220 16.04 12.43 4.72
N TRP A 221 15.03 13.11 5.26
CA TRP A 221 15.16 14.24 6.18
C TRP A 221 15.24 13.82 7.67
N GLU A 222 14.71 12.64 8.02
CA GLU A 222 14.64 12.17 9.40
C GLU A 222 15.13 10.71 9.51
N PRO A 223 16.23 10.44 10.25
CA PRO A 223 16.68 9.08 10.48
C PRO A 223 15.87 8.42 11.59
N LEU A 224 15.39 7.19 11.36
CA LEU A 224 14.76 6.39 12.41
C LEU A 224 15.79 6.02 13.50
N PRO A 225 15.53 6.30 14.79
CA PRO A 225 16.41 5.88 15.87
C PRO A 225 16.55 4.35 15.93
N GLN A 226 17.79 3.85 15.88
CA GLN A 226 18.06 2.42 15.96
C GLN A 226 18.28 1.97 17.41
N GLN A 227 17.62 0.89 17.81
CA GLN A 227 17.87 0.23 19.09
C GLN A 227 18.73 -1.01 18.85
N ILE A 228 19.97 -0.98 19.36
CA ILE A 228 20.85 -2.17 19.33
C ILE A 228 20.32 -3.18 20.35
N SER A 229 19.58 -4.17 19.86
CA SER A 229 19.12 -5.32 20.63
C SER A 229 19.78 -6.60 20.13
N HIS A 230 20.41 -7.33 21.05
CA HIS A 230 20.91 -8.69 20.78
C HIS A 230 19.83 -9.76 20.99
N LYS A 231 18.61 -9.38 21.41
CA LYS A 231 17.51 -10.32 21.65
C LYS A 231 16.80 -10.61 20.35
N LYS A 232 16.74 -11.90 19.96
CA LYS A 232 15.93 -12.36 18.83
C LYS A 232 14.47 -11.95 19.05
N MET A 233 13.92 -11.22 18.08
CA MET A 233 12.52 -10.82 18.10
C MET A 233 11.59 -12.01 17.81
N PRO A 234 10.36 -12.01 18.35
CA PRO A 234 9.34 -12.94 17.89
C PRO A 234 8.99 -12.64 16.43
N ALA A 235 8.64 -13.68 15.67
CA ALA A 235 8.16 -13.50 14.31
C ALA A 235 6.80 -12.79 14.33
N ILE A 236 6.62 -11.77 13.50
CA ILE A 236 5.31 -11.15 13.28
C ILE A 236 4.57 -12.02 12.25
N PRO A 237 3.39 -12.58 12.58
CA PRO A 237 2.64 -13.37 11.63
C PRO A 237 2.00 -12.47 10.56
N GLY A 238 2.23 -12.82 9.30
CA GLY A 238 1.54 -12.19 8.17
C GLY A 238 0.11 -12.70 8.03
N SER A 239 -0.81 -11.80 7.68
CA SER A 239 -2.19 -12.13 7.36
C SER A 239 -2.41 -12.26 5.84
N ALA A 240 -3.42 -13.05 5.45
CA ALA A 240 -3.91 -13.07 4.07
C ALA A 240 -4.58 -11.73 3.69
N ARG A 241 -4.79 -11.49 2.39
CA ARG A 241 -5.53 -10.31 1.88
C ARG A 241 -6.98 -10.36 2.36
N ARG A 242 -7.49 -9.23 2.89
CA ARG A 242 -8.73 -9.18 3.68
C ARG A 242 -9.94 -8.68 2.90
N ASP A 243 -9.73 -7.78 1.96
CA ASP A 243 -10.79 -7.22 1.12
C ASP A 243 -11.45 -8.24 0.17
N GLY A 244 -10.81 -9.37 -0.11
CA GLY A 244 -11.29 -10.34 -1.10
C GLY A 244 -11.43 -9.78 -2.53
N GLN A 245 -10.71 -8.69 -2.87
CA GLN A 245 -10.90 -7.85 -4.07
C GLN A 245 -12.23 -7.05 -4.10
N MET A 246 -12.93 -6.94 -2.96
CA MET A 246 -14.23 -6.27 -2.82
C MET A 246 -14.16 -4.97 -2.01
N SER A 247 -13.01 -4.28 -1.99
CA SER A 247 -12.88 -3.00 -1.28
C SER A 247 -13.81 -1.93 -1.88
N PRO A 248 -14.34 -0.98 -1.09
CA PRO A 248 -15.00 0.22 -1.62
C PRO A 248 -14.05 1.04 -2.52
N ASN A 249 -14.56 2.09 -3.17
CA ASN A 249 -13.66 3.15 -3.64
C ASN A 249 -13.08 3.86 -2.41
N ILE A 250 -11.77 4.05 -2.39
CA ILE A 250 -11.08 4.67 -1.27
C ILE A 250 -10.27 5.84 -1.80
N VAL A 251 -10.49 7.02 -1.24
CA VAL A 251 -9.84 8.26 -1.65
C VAL A 251 -9.10 8.90 -0.48
N ALA A 252 -7.97 9.54 -0.78
CA ALA A 252 -7.16 10.32 0.15
C ALA A 252 -6.64 11.57 -0.57
N THR A 253 -6.15 12.56 0.16
CA THR A 253 -5.31 13.64 -0.39
C THR A 253 -3.87 13.45 0.06
N SER A 254 -2.93 14.26 -0.43
CA SER A 254 -1.56 14.30 0.12
C SER A 254 -1.50 14.73 1.59
N GLN A 255 -2.58 15.33 2.12
CA GLN A 255 -2.72 15.78 3.51
C GLN A 255 -3.47 14.78 4.41
N SER A 256 -4.04 13.71 3.85
CA SER A 256 -4.79 12.72 4.64
C SER A 256 -3.89 12.07 5.71
N PRO A 257 -4.40 11.85 6.94
CA PRO A 257 -3.62 11.21 7.99
C PRO A 257 -3.04 9.85 7.57
N ILE A 258 -1.71 9.73 7.62
CA ILE A 258 -0.98 8.59 7.01
C ILE A 258 -1.46 7.23 7.55
N ALA A 259 -1.85 7.14 8.82
CA ALA A 259 -2.37 5.90 9.41
C ALA A 259 -3.67 5.42 8.73
N ASN A 260 -4.54 6.34 8.29
CA ASN A 260 -5.77 5.98 7.57
C ASN A 260 -5.45 5.35 6.21
N VAL A 261 -4.45 5.88 5.52
CA VAL A 261 -3.96 5.40 4.23
C VAL A 261 -3.23 4.05 4.38
N VAL A 262 -2.41 3.89 5.42
CA VAL A 262 -1.80 2.60 5.78
C VAL A 262 -2.87 1.54 6.03
N ASN A 263 -3.91 1.85 6.82
CA ASN A 263 -4.95 0.89 7.18
C ASN A 263 -5.76 0.43 5.96
N ALA A 264 -6.11 1.36 5.07
CA ALA A 264 -6.78 1.05 3.81
C ALA A 264 -5.93 0.13 2.89
N ASN A 265 -4.64 0.47 2.69
CA ASN A 265 -3.74 -0.34 1.88
C ASN A 265 -3.48 -1.72 2.51
N ALA A 266 -3.20 -1.79 3.82
CA ALA A 266 -2.94 -3.03 4.53
C ALA A 266 -4.12 -4.01 4.50
N TYR A 267 -5.37 -3.52 4.50
CA TYR A 267 -6.58 -4.32 4.27
C TYR A 267 -6.63 -4.94 2.86
N GLY A 268 -6.04 -4.26 1.88
CA GLY A 268 -5.96 -4.63 0.48
C GLY A 268 -6.54 -3.57 -0.47
N GLY A 269 -7.15 -2.50 0.07
CA GLY A 269 -7.83 -1.48 -0.72
C GLY A 269 -6.86 -0.64 -1.56
N THR A 270 -7.22 -0.38 -2.81
CA THR A 270 -6.51 0.59 -3.65
C THR A 270 -6.94 2.00 -3.23
N VAL A 271 -5.99 2.79 -2.73
CA VAL A 271 -6.22 4.20 -2.37
C VAL A 271 -5.92 5.09 -3.57
N LEU A 272 -6.87 5.93 -3.95
CA LEU A 272 -6.73 6.94 -5.00
C LEU A 272 -6.34 8.28 -4.37
N ILE A 273 -5.22 8.86 -4.78
CA ILE A 273 -4.80 10.19 -4.30
C ILE A 273 -5.50 11.26 -5.13
N MET A 274 -6.48 11.92 -4.53
CA MET A 274 -7.25 13.01 -5.11
C MET A 274 -6.47 14.33 -4.97
N PRO A 275 -6.40 15.17 -6.03
CA PRO A 275 -5.64 16.42 -5.99
C PRO A 275 -6.28 17.52 -5.13
N ASP A 276 -7.60 17.46 -4.90
CA ASP A 276 -8.37 18.40 -4.08
C ASP A 276 -9.45 17.63 -3.28
N PRO A 277 -9.70 17.95 -2.00
CA PRO A 277 -10.72 17.28 -1.19
C PRO A 277 -12.19 17.60 -1.56
N ASP A 278 -12.44 18.53 -2.50
CA ASP A 278 -13.71 18.60 -3.22
C ASP A 278 -13.60 17.85 -4.57
N PRO A 279 -14.25 16.69 -4.73
CA PRO A 279 -14.20 15.93 -5.98
C PRO A 279 -14.82 16.70 -7.15
N SER A 280 -15.64 17.73 -6.92
CA SER A 280 -16.15 18.58 -8.00
C SER A 280 -15.12 19.60 -8.54
N ALA A 281 -14.02 19.85 -7.81
CA ALA A 281 -13.01 20.84 -8.20
C ALA A 281 -12.13 20.44 -9.39
N THR A 282 -11.98 19.13 -9.67
CA THR A 282 -11.18 18.62 -10.79
C THR A 282 -11.86 17.45 -11.48
N LYS A 283 -11.64 17.31 -12.79
CA LYS A 283 -12.18 16.19 -13.58
C LYS A 283 -11.62 14.83 -13.12
N VAL A 284 -10.35 14.82 -12.70
CA VAL A 284 -9.68 13.68 -12.02
C VAL A 284 -10.43 13.29 -10.75
N GLY A 285 -10.65 14.25 -9.84
CA GLY A 285 -11.36 14.00 -8.58
C GLY A 285 -12.78 13.49 -8.81
N ALA A 286 -13.51 14.07 -9.76
CA ALA A 286 -14.85 13.62 -10.12
C ALA A 286 -14.85 12.18 -10.67
N ALA A 287 -13.89 11.81 -11.52
CA ALA A 287 -13.78 10.45 -12.05
C ALA A 287 -13.53 9.40 -10.94
N MET A 288 -12.73 9.71 -9.93
CA MET A 288 -12.45 8.81 -8.80
C MET A 288 -13.70 8.40 -7.99
N VAL A 289 -14.78 9.20 -8.06
CA VAL A 289 -16.00 9.02 -7.24
C VAL A 289 -17.31 9.13 -8.03
N ALA A 290 -17.25 9.22 -9.36
CA ALA A 290 -18.43 9.35 -10.21
C ALA A 290 -19.43 8.21 -9.94
N GLY A 291 -20.71 8.55 -9.74
CA GLY A 291 -21.78 7.60 -9.44
C GLY A 291 -21.77 7.02 -8.02
N LEU A 292 -20.98 7.58 -7.09
CA LEU A 292 -20.86 7.11 -5.71
C LEU A 292 -21.44 8.09 -4.67
N GLU A 293 -22.41 8.92 -5.05
CA GLU A 293 -23.09 9.86 -4.16
C GLU A 293 -23.82 9.17 -3.00
N GLU A 294 -24.28 7.92 -3.21
CA GLU A 294 -24.83 7.03 -2.16
C GLU A 294 -23.81 5.94 -1.72
N GLY A 295 -22.53 6.11 -2.09
CA GLY A 295 -21.46 5.13 -1.89
C GLY A 295 -21.44 4.01 -2.93
N PRO A 296 -20.61 2.97 -2.76
CA PRO A 296 -19.73 2.72 -1.61
C PRO A 296 -18.37 3.43 -1.72
N VAL A 297 -18.15 4.45 -0.89
CA VAL A 297 -16.93 5.28 -0.91
C VAL A 297 -16.42 5.59 0.51
N VAL A 298 -15.11 5.57 0.68
CA VAL A 298 -14.42 5.94 1.93
C VAL A 298 -13.38 7.03 1.64
N ALA A 299 -13.54 8.21 2.25
CA ALA A 299 -12.55 9.27 2.21
C ALA A 299 -11.71 9.26 3.50
N LEU A 300 -10.38 9.35 3.38
CA LEU A 300 -9.44 9.00 4.46
C LEU A 300 -8.89 10.18 5.28
N GLY A 301 -9.58 11.31 5.32
CA GLY A 301 -9.17 12.43 6.16
C GLY A 301 -10.26 13.49 6.43
N PRO A 302 -10.06 14.34 7.44
CA PRO A 302 -11.02 15.37 7.85
C PRO A 302 -11.25 16.44 6.77
N GLU A 303 -10.29 16.65 5.85
CA GLU A 303 -10.35 17.64 4.78
C GLU A 303 -11.53 17.46 3.82
N PHE A 304 -12.06 16.24 3.70
CA PHE A 304 -13.23 15.93 2.87
C PHE A 304 -14.56 16.47 3.45
N GLY A 305 -14.60 16.80 4.74
CA GLY A 305 -15.79 17.23 5.48
C GLY A 305 -16.62 16.06 6.01
N SER A 306 -17.89 16.28 6.35
CA SER A 306 -18.78 15.19 6.75
C SER A 306 -19.17 14.29 5.56
N ALA A 307 -19.57 13.05 5.84
CA ALA A 307 -20.06 12.13 4.80
C ALA A 307 -21.23 12.72 3.97
N LYS A 308 -22.11 13.52 4.59
CA LYS A 308 -23.20 14.20 3.90
C LYS A 308 -22.70 15.29 2.94
N GLU A 309 -21.72 16.09 3.36
CA GLU A 309 -21.12 17.13 2.51
C GLU A 309 -20.32 16.51 1.37
N PHE A 310 -19.58 15.43 1.65
CA PHE A 310 -18.84 14.69 0.62
C PHE A 310 -19.78 14.06 -0.42
N SER A 311 -20.84 13.35 -0.01
CA SER A 311 -21.89 12.88 -0.92
C SER A 311 -22.52 14.00 -1.75
N ALA A 312 -22.77 15.18 -1.16
CA ALA A 312 -23.32 16.33 -1.88
C ALA A 312 -22.34 16.91 -2.92
N LYS A 313 -21.03 16.89 -2.64
CA LYS A 313 -19.98 17.26 -3.61
C LYS A 313 -19.90 16.25 -4.76
N ILE A 314 -20.01 14.94 -4.48
CA ILE A 314 -20.07 13.89 -5.53
C ILE A 314 -21.29 14.12 -6.43
N SER A 315 -22.47 14.29 -5.83
CA SER A 315 -23.75 14.50 -6.55
C SER A 315 -23.75 15.77 -7.42
N ARG A 316 -22.98 16.80 -7.04
CA ARG A 316 -22.79 18.01 -7.87
C ARG A 316 -22.05 17.69 -9.18
N GLY A 317 -21.10 16.77 -9.15
CA GLY A 317 -20.20 16.45 -10.27
C GLY A 317 -19.23 17.59 -10.62
N TRP A 318 -18.34 17.33 -11.58
CA TRP A 318 -17.47 18.36 -12.18
C TRP A 318 -18.17 19.07 -13.34
N THR A 319 -17.89 20.36 -13.49
CA THR A 319 -18.35 21.20 -14.60
C THR A 319 -17.15 21.89 -15.25
N GLU A 320 -17.18 22.02 -16.58
CA GLU A 320 -16.18 22.71 -17.41
C GLU A 320 -16.29 24.25 -17.33
#